data_AF-A0A8C5CSY1-F1
#
_entry.id   AF-A0A8C5CSY1-F1
#
_cell.length_a   1.000
_cell.length_b   1.000
_cell.length_c   1.000
_cell.angle_alpha   90.00
_cell.angle_beta   90.00
_cell.angle_gamma   90.00
#
_symmetry.space_group_name_H-M   'P 1'
#
loop_
_entity.id
_entity.type
_entity.pdbx_description
1 polymer ?
#
loop_
_entity_poly.entity_id
_entity_poly.type
_entity_poly.pdbx_seq_one_letter_code
_entity_poly.pdbx_strand_id
1 'polypeptide(L)'
;MEREQWTHKREFILAMAGNIVGLGNIWRFPYLCYKNGGGVFLLPYCVLALLSGVPLFLMENALGQFTQEGTITCWKKLCPLVEGVGYAIIVIQVFATIYLVILAYSLFYLLSSFASVLPWTTCSNDWNTDACVELTAPNMTSQHYAELGGNWTSKAPISSAVMEFWERRVLSMSGGIEELGAVQWELCACLLACWLACYFCIWKGVKSTGKVVYVTAVFPYVMLAILLVRGLTLPGAWQGVVYYLRPDFTRLTHLQVWIEAGGQVFYSYGVAAGTINTLGSYNKKNNNCYKDSLWLCALNSATSFVAGFAVFSILGFMAHQQGVTMDNVVESGPGLAFIAFPQAVAMMPVPQLWAVCFFIMLIMLGLDSLFGGLETIASSVIDLFPGQMRQPWRREMFLAVFCLVSFLLQILLVTEGGIYVFQLLDYYGCNGACLLCVALAECVAVGWAFGADRMCDAIKDMSGQRPCLLFKFCWRYITPLLCLASFIHYAVQNEPLTSNRGHQFPGWSYGLGWVMAFSSVLMMPVWAILNICRTKGSLRERLCILCRPVEGATGITPQDYSAGLPFQTEMKS
;
A
#
# COMPACT_ATOMS: atom_id res chain seq x y z
N MET A 1 -4.94 23.33 -23.47
CA MET A 1 -6.00 23.08 -22.48
C MET A 1 -5.36 22.98 -21.12
N GLU A 2 -5.90 23.72 -20.16
CA GLU A 2 -5.46 23.69 -18.76
C GLU A 2 -5.82 22.34 -18.11
N ARG A 3 -4.98 21.85 -17.21
CA ARG A 3 -5.24 20.64 -16.40
C ARG A 3 -6.37 20.93 -15.43
N GLU A 4 -7.22 19.93 -15.17
CA GLU A 4 -8.21 20.04 -14.09
C GLU A 4 -7.53 20.26 -12.74
N GLN A 5 -8.23 20.92 -11.82
CA GLN A 5 -7.74 21.19 -10.47
C GLN A 5 -8.76 20.76 -9.42
N TRP A 6 -8.25 20.47 -8.21
CA TRP A 6 -9.10 20.31 -7.03
C TRP A 6 -10.02 21.51 -6.84
N THR A 7 -11.29 21.29 -6.52
CA THR A 7 -12.24 22.38 -6.31
C THR A 7 -11.92 23.13 -5.03
N HIS A 8 -11.56 22.39 -3.98
CA HIS A 8 -11.10 22.94 -2.71
C HIS A 8 -9.85 22.21 -2.22
N LYS A 9 -8.99 22.93 -1.49
CA LYS A 9 -7.80 22.35 -0.85
C LYS A 9 -8.12 21.18 0.08
N ARG A 10 -9.30 21.19 0.72
CA ARG A 10 -9.75 20.09 1.59
C ARG A 10 -9.94 18.78 0.83
N GLU A 11 -10.38 18.84 -0.41
CA GLU A 11 -10.54 17.65 -1.27
C GLU A 11 -9.18 16.99 -1.52
N PHE A 12 -8.15 17.79 -1.82
CA PHE A 12 -6.77 17.30 -1.95
C PHE A 12 -6.26 16.67 -0.65
N ILE A 13 -6.40 17.36 0.49
CA ILE A 13 -5.89 16.85 1.77
C ILE A 13 -6.58 15.54 2.16
N LEU A 14 -7.90 15.44 1.97
CA LEU A 14 -8.65 14.21 2.26
C LEU A 14 -8.31 13.08 1.28
N ALA A 15 -8.18 13.37 -0.02
CA ALA A 15 -7.77 12.36 -0.99
C ALA A 15 -6.35 11.83 -0.71
N MET A 16 -5.43 12.72 -0.33
CA MET A 16 -4.08 12.33 0.05
C MET A 16 -4.06 11.58 1.39
N ALA A 17 -4.87 11.98 2.38
CA ALA A 17 -5.01 11.29 3.65
C ALA A 17 -5.58 9.87 3.47
N GLY A 18 -6.64 9.70 2.69
CA GLY A 18 -7.21 8.38 2.36
C GLY A 18 -6.25 7.51 1.54
N ASN A 19 -5.38 8.10 0.73
CA ASN A 19 -4.36 7.35 0.02
C ASN A 19 -3.27 6.78 0.95
N ILE A 20 -2.79 7.58 1.91
CA ILE A 20 -1.68 7.17 2.81
C ILE A 20 -2.16 6.42 4.05
N VAL A 21 -3.42 6.59 4.46
CA VAL A 21 -4.04 5.83 5.54
C VAL A 21 -4.88 4.72 4.94
N GLY A 22 -4.29 3.53 4.90
CA GLY A 22 -4.94 2.33 4.37
C GLY A 22 -4.90 1.17 5.36
N LEU A 23 -5.14 -0.04 4.84
CA LEU A 23 -5.15 -1.27 5.63
C LEU A 23 -3.82 -1.51 6.36
N GLY A 24 -2.69 -1.14 5.74
CA GLY A 24 -1.35 -1.25 6.30
C GLY A 24 -1.17 -0.58 7.68
N ASN A 25 -1.89 0.52 7.93
CA ASN A 25 -1.85 1.23 9.20
C ASN A 25 -2.51 0.44 10.34
N ILE A 26 -3.49 -0.40 10.03
CA ILE A 26 -4.27 -1.17 11.01
C ILE A 26 -3.66 -2.56 11.22
N TRP A 27 -3.30 -3.28 10.15
CA TRP A 27 -2.95 -4.70 10.27
C TRP A 27 -1.46 -5.03 10.20
N ARG A 28 -0.62 -4.08 9.79
CA ARG A 28 0.81 -4.31 9.54
C ARG A 28 1.65 -3.52 10.52
N PHE A 29 1.41 -2.22 10.66
CA PHE A 29 2.16 -1.40 11.62
C PHE A 29 2.07 -1.94 13.06
N PRO A 30 0.89 -2.25 13.60
CA PRO A 30 0.80 -2.75 14.98
C PRO A 30 1.50 -4.11 15.15
N TYR A 31 1.35 -4.99 14.16
CA TYR A 31 2.04 -6.28 14.11
C TYR A 31 3.57 -6.11 14.12
N LEU A 32 4.10 -5.19 13.31
CA LEU A 32 5.54 -4.92 13.24
C LEU A 32 6.07 -4.31 14.53
N CYS A 33 5.31 -3.42 15.20
CA CYS A 33 5.67 -2.95 16.53
C CYS A 33 5.83 -4.13 17.50
N TYR A 34 4.82 -5.00 17.57
CA TYR A 34 4.85 -6.17 18.46
C TYR A 34 6.04 -7.10 18.17
N LYS A 35 6.20 -7.51 16.90
CA LYS A 35 7.26 -8.42 16.46
C LYS A 35 8.67 -7.88 16.76
N ASN A 36 8.86 -6.57 16.62
CA ASN A 36 10.18 -5.93 16.66
C ASN A 36 10.49 -5.19 17.97
N GLY A 37 9.95 -5.66 19.09
CA GLY A 37 10.33 -5.15 20.42
C GLY A 37 9.45 -4.01 20.94
N GLY A 38 8.18 -4.02 20.55
CA GLY A 38 7.14 -3.12 21.04
C GLY A 38 7.44 -1.65 20.76
N GLY A 39 7.43 -0.83 21.81
CA GLY A 39 7.62 0.62 21.71
C GLY A 39 9.00 1.02 21.18
N VAL A 40 10.00 0.15 21.27
CA VAL A 40 11.35 0.43 20.76
C VAL A 40 11.38 0.52 19.24
N PHE A 41 10.49 -0.19 18.53
CA PHE A 41 10.34 -0.12 17.07
C PHE A 41 9.99 1.29 16.57
N LEU A 42 9.41 2.15 17.41
CA LEU A 42 9.09 3.53 17.05
C LEU A 42 10.35 4.36 16.77
N LEU A 43 11.50 4.01 17.36
CA LEU A 43 12.76 4.70 17.11
C LEU A 43 13.24 4.53 15.65
N PRO A 44 13.49 3.30 15.14
CA PRO A 44 13.88 3.12 13.75
C PRO A 44 12.80 3.61 12.79
N TYR A 45 11.51 3.41 13.12
CA TYR A 45 10.40 3.92 12.30
C TYR A 45 10.44 5.45 12.16
N CYS A 46 10.53 6.20 13.26
CA CYS A 46 10.56 7.67 13.23
C CYS A 46 11.83 8.21 12.55
N VAL A 47 12.99 7.59 12.79
CA VAL A 47 14.24 7.99 12.13
C VAL A 47 14.12 7.81 10.61
N LEU A 48 13.64 6.66 10.15
CA LEU A 48 13.49 6.39 8.72
C LEU A 48 12.36 7.22 8.10
N ALA A 49 11.28 7.49 8.83
CA ALA A 49 10.23 8.41 8.40
C ALA A 49 10.81 9.81 8.13
N LEU A 50 11.66 10.34 9.01
CA LEU A 50 12.25 11.68 8.84
C LEU A 50 13.36 11.72 7.77
N LEU A 51 14.14 10.66 7.63
CA LEU A 51 15.30 10.61 6.72
C LEU A 51 15.00 10.09 5.31
N SER A 52 13.87 9.41 5.11
CA SER A 52 13.50 8.83 3.82
C SER A 52 12.04 9.06 3.45
N GLY A 53 11.08 8.74 4.32
CA GLY A 53 9.65 8.88 4.03
C GLY A 53 9.22 10.31 3.72
N VAL A 54 9.41 11.24 4.67
CA VAL A 54 9.03 12.66 4.55
C VAL A 54 9.77 13.34 3.38
N PRO A 55 11.09 13.14 3.18
CA PRO A 55 11.77 13.66 2.00
C PRO A 55 11.21 13.16 0.67
N LEU A 56 10.97 11.86 0.51
CA LEU A 56 10.40 11.31 -0.74
C LEU A 56 8.98 11.81 -0.97
N PHE A 57 8.16 11.84 0.09
CA PHE A 57 6.79 12.33 0.01
C PHE A 57 6.74 13.78 -0.49
N LEU A 58 7.58 14.65 0.08
CA LEU A 58 7.71 16.04 -0.36
C LEU A 58 8.16 16.12 -1.82
N MET A 59 9.16 15.32 -2.20
CA MET A 59 9.71 15.30 -3.55
C MET A 59 8.62 14.97 -4.57
N GLU A 60 7.88 13.88 -4.38
CA GLU A 60 6.82 13.48 -5.30
C GLU A 60 5.68 14.48 -5.37
N ASN A 61 5.20 14.96 -4.22
CA ASN A 61 4.10 15.93 -4.17
C ASN A 61 4.48 17.24 -4.87
N ALA A 62 5.68 17.75 -4.58
CA ALA A 62 6.21 18.93 -5.22
C ALA A 62 6.46 18.71 -6.72
N LEU A 63 6.98 17.56 -7.12
CA LEU A 63 7.27 17.24 -8.51
C LEU A 63 5.98 17.20 -9.35
N GLY A 64 4.93 16.57 -8.82
CA GLY A 64 3.62 16.59 -9.44
C GLY A 64 3.06 18.01 -9.56
N GLN A 65 3.05 18.77 -8.46
CA GLN A 65 2.55 20.14 -8.47
C GLN A 65 3.35 21.05 -9.41
N PHE A 66 4.66 20.86 -9.51
CA PHE A 66 5.55 21.64 -10.36
C PHE A 66 5.29 21.38 -11.85
N THR A 67 5.21 20.11 -12.23
CA THR A 67 5.05 19.70 -13.63
C THR A 67 3.60 19.83 -14.12
N GLN A 68 2.61 19.68 -13.23
CA GLN A 68 1.18 19.61 -13.58
C GLN A 68 0.90 18.50 -14.62
N GLU A 69 1.58 17.37 -14.51
CA GLU A 69 1.46 16.22 -15.40
C GLU A 69 1.35 14.92 -14.61
N GLY A 70 0.73 13.90 -15.21
CA GLY A 70 0.74 12.54 -14.68
C GLY A 70 2.14 11.93 -14.65
N THR A 71 2.29 10.82 -13.94
CA THR A 71 3.60 10.26 -13.56
C THR A 71 4.56 10.03 -14.73
N ILE A 72 4.12 9.45 -15.86
CA ILE A 72 4.98 9.23 -17.03
C ILE A 72 5.49 10.56 -17.61
N THR A 73 4.57 11.44 -17.97
CA THR A 73 4.88 12.71 -18.63
C THR A 73 5.67 13.64 -17.71
N CYS A 74 5.45 13.56 -16.40
CA CYS A 74 6.25 14.22 -15.37
C CYS A 74 7.74 13.83 -15.47
N TRP A 75 8.06 12.54 -15.39
CA TRP A 75 9.46 12.07 -15.48
C TRP A 75 10.09 12.37 -16.84
N LYS A 76 9.33 12.22 -17.93
CA LYS A 76 9.75 12.59 -19.27
C LYS A 76 10.17 14.07 -19.38
N LYS A 77 9.39 14.98 -18.78
CA LYS A 77 9.66 16.42 -18.81
C LYS A 77 10.83 16.81 -17.90
N LEU A 78 10.98 16.15 -16.77
CA LEU A 78 12.02 16.44 -15.80
C LEU A 78 13.40 15.96 -16.28
N CYS A 79 13.47 14.71 -16.72
CA CYS A 79 14.70 14.05 -17.17
C CYS A 79 14.33 12.89 -18.12
N PRO A 80 14.32 13.11 -19.45
CA PRO A 80 13.98 12.09 -20.44
C PRO A 80 14.73 10.76 -20.31
N LEU A 81 15.96 10.78 -19.77
CA LEU A 81 16.74 9.56 -19.53
C LEU A 81 16.02 8.58 -18.58
N VAL A 82 15.30 9.10 -17.59
CA VAL A 82 14.62 8.31 -16.55
C VAL A 82 13.10 8.23 -16.76
N GLU A 83 12.62 8.51 -17.98
CA GLU A 83 11.20 8.37 -18.35
C GLU A 83 10.63 6.99 -17.99
N GLY A 84 11.47 5.95 -18.03
CA GLY A 84 11.13 4.58 -17.63
C GLY A 84 10.65 4.42 -16.18
N VAL A 85 11.00 5.34 -15.27
CA VAL A 85 10.48 5.37 -13.90
C VAL A 85 8.96 5.48 -13.89
N GLY A 86 8.40 6.35 -14.73
CA GLY A 86 6.94 6.49 -14.83
C GLY A 86 6.26 5.23 -15.34
N TYR A 87 6.85 4.53 -16.32
CA TYR A 87 6.32 3.25 -16.80
C TYR A 87 6.42 2.14 -15.75
N ALA A 88 7.53 2.07 -15.01
CA ALA A 88 7.70 1.12 -13.90
C ALA A 88 6.60 1.30 -12.84
N ILE A 89 6.32 2.56 -12.45
CA ILE A 89 5.25 2.91 -11.52
C ILE A 89 3.88 2.44 -12.03
N ILE A 90 3.59 2.64 -13.32
CA ILE A 90 2.29 2.23 -13.88
C ILE A 90 2.13 0.71 -13.88
N VAL A 91 3.19 -0.05 -14.17
CA VAL A 91 3.16 -1.52 -14.06
C VAL A 91 2.90 -1.95 -12.61
N ILE A 92 3.57 -1.32 -11.63
CA ILE A 92 3.33 -1.58 -10.20
C ILE A 92 1.88 -1.27 -9.83
N GLN A 93 1.32 -0.16 -10.30
CA GLN A 93 -0.07 0.22 -10.02
C GLN A 93 -1.08 -0.74 -10.64
N VAL A 94 -0.80 -1.27 -11.84
CA VAL A 94 -1.64 -2.33 -12.44
C VAL A 94 -1.64 -3.58 -11.55
N PHE A 95 -0.48 -4.01 -11.04
CA PHE A 95 -0.44 -5.10 -10.06
C PHE A 95 -1.15 -4.75 -8.76
N ALA A 96 -1.01 -3.53 -8.25
CA ALA A 96 -1.69 -3.09 -7.02
C ALA A 96 -3.23 -3.12 -7.14
N THR A 97 -3.81 -3.12 -8.35
CA THR A 97 -5.27 -3.27 -8.50
C THR A 97 -5.81 -4.59 -7.93
N ILE A 98 -4.96 -5.62 -7.75
CA ILE A 98 -5.33 -6.91 -7.15
C ILE A 98 -5.91 -6.74 -5.73
N TYR A 99 -5.51 -5.69 -5.00
CA TYR A 99 -5.99 -5.43 -3.65
C TYR A 99 -7.50 -5.15 -3.58
N LEU A 100 -8.17 -4.91 -4.72
CA LEU A 100 -9.63 -4.82 -4.78
C LEU A 100 -10.31 -6.12 -4.33
N VAL A 101 -9.66 -7.28 -4.49
CA VAL A 101 -10.19 -8.56 -3.95
C VAL A 101 -10.38 -8.52 -2.43
N ILE A 102 -9.57 -7.74 -1.70
CA ILE A 102 -9.70 -7.59 -0.24
C ILE A 102 -10.97 -6.82 0.13
N LEU A 103 -11.38 -5.86 -0.71
CA LEU A 103 -12.66 -5.17 -0.55
C LEU A 103 -13.81 -6.14 -0.85
N ALA A 104 -13.64 -7.05 -1.82
CA ALA A 104 -14.63 -8.08 -2.10
C ALA A 104 -14.82 -9.02 -0.90
N TYR A 105 -13.72 -9.46 -0.26
CA TYR A 105 -13.78 -10.21 1.01
C TYR A 105 -14.50 -9.41 2.09
N SER A 106 -14.17 -8.13 2.24
CA SER A 106 -14.79 -7.26 3.25
C SER A 106 -16.28 -7.04 3.00
N LEU A 107 -16.69 -6.92 1.73
CA LEU A 107 -18.09 -6.83 1.33
C LEU A 107 -18.83 -8.15 1.60
N PHE A 108 -18.21 -9.29 1.35
CA PHE A 108 -18.78 -10.59 1.68
C PHE A 108 -19.06 -10.74 3.19
N TYR A 109 -18.08 -10.36 4.03
CA TYR A 109 -18.25 -10.36 5.48
C TYR A 109 -19.28 -9.32 5.95
N LEU A 110 -19.33 -8.14 5.34
CA LEU A 110 -20.32 -7.12 5.63
C LEU A 110 -21.74 -7.65 5.39
N LEU A 111 -21.98 -8.27 4.24
CA LEU A 111 -23.28 -8.87 3.92
C LEU A 111 -23.63 -10.00 4.89
N SER A 112 -22.64 -10.83 5.25
CA SER A 112 -22.79 -11.90 6.24
C SER A 112 -23.05 -11.38 7.67
N SER A 113 -22.70 -10.13 7.97
CA SER A 113 -22.88 -9.52 9.30
C SER A 113 -24.33 -9.17 9.63
N PHE A 114 -25.22 -9.16 8.65
CA PHE A 114 -26.66 -8.88 8.84
C PHE A 114 -27.48 -10.11 9.29
N ALA A 115 -26.83 -11.27 9.47
CA ALA A 115 -27.47 -12.43 10.06
C ALA A 115 -27.77 -12.24 11.55
N SER A 116 -28.85 -12.87 12.04
CA SER A 116 -29.23 -12.83 13.47
C SER A 116 -28.16 -13.42 14.38
N VAL A 117 -27.42 -14.41 13.91
CA VAL A 117 -26.22 -14.97 14.53
C VAL A 117 -25.11 -14.86 13.48
N LEU A 118 -23.95 -14.35 13.87
CA LEU A 118 -22.84 -14.20 12.93
C LEU A 118 -22.38 -15.58 12.44
N PRO A 119 -22.26 -15.83 11.13
CA PRO A 119 -21.98 -17.16 10.59
C PRO A 119 -20.68 -17.80 11.09
N TRP A 120 -19.69 -16.98 11.46
CA TRP A 120 -18.39 -17.43 11.98
C TRP A 120 -18.36 -17.69 13.49
N THR A 121 -19.51 -17.66 14.17
CA THR A 121 -19.59 -17.91 15.63
C THR A 121 -19.85 -19.37 15.99
N THR A 122 -20.38 -20.16 15.07
CA THR A 122 -20.85 -21.53 15.32
C THR A 122 -20.18 -22.55 14.40
N CYS A 123 -20.14 -23.80 14.85
CA CYS A 123 -19.66 -24.94 14.06
C CYS A 123 -20.79 -25.75 13.41
N SER A 124 -22.03 -25.27 13.46
CA SER A 124 -23.23 -25.95 12.98
C SER A 124 -23.60 -25.67 11.52
N ASN A 125 -22.66 -25.19 10.70
CA ASN A 125 -22.93 -24.82 9.32
C ASN A 125 -22.47 -25.90 8.33
N ASP A 126 -23.01 -25.88 7.12
CA ASP A 126 -22.73 -26.89 6.08
C ASP A 126 -21.26 -26.96 5.65
N TRP A 127 -20.50 -25.88 5.85
CA TRP A 127 -19.07 -25.82 5.52
C TRP A 127 -18.16 -26.29 6.65
N ASN A 128 -18.70 -26.54 7.84
CA ASN A 128 -17.91 -26.91 9.00
C ASN A 128 -17.49 -28.39 8.98
N THR A 129 -16.37 -28.69 9.63
CA THR A 129 -15.91 -30.08 9.82
C THR A 129 -16.17 -30.59 11.23
N ASP A 130 -16.09 -31.90 11.42
CA ASP A 130 -16.14 -32.53 12.74
C ASP A 130 -15.00 -32.08 13.68
N ALA A 131 -13.95 -31.44 13.15
CA ALA A 131 -12.83 -30.89 13.90
C ALA A 131 -13.01 -29.40 14.29
N CYS A 132 -14.16 -28.81 13.97
CA CYS A 132 -14.47 -27.41 14.27
C CYS A 132 -14.70 -27.18 15.76
N VAL A 133 -14.15 -26.07 16.28
CA VAL A 133 -14.33 -25.64 17.68
C VAL A 133 -14.83 -24.20 17.77
N GLU A 134 -15.83 -24.01 18.64
CA GLU A 134 -16.38 -22.69 18.98
C GLU A 134 -15.56 -22.03 20.09
N LEU A 135 -14.84 -20.96 19.76
CA LEU A 135 -13.98 -20.23 20.69
C LEU A 135 -14.69 -19.08 21.43
N THR A 136 -16.02 -19.05 21.43
CA THR A 136 -16.83 -17.92 21.95
C THR A 136 -17.16 -18.02 23.44
N ALA A 137 -16.94 -19.18 24.09
CA ALA A 137 -17.28 -19.40 25.49
C ALA A 137 -16.06 -19.31 26.45
N PRO A 138 -16.15 -18.54 27.55
CA PRO A 138 -15.11 -18.52 28.58
C PRO A 138 -15.09 -19.88 29.30
N ASN A 139 -13.92 -20.54 29.29
CA ASN A 139 -13.57 -21.83 29.95
C ASN A 139 -13.46 -23.10 29.07
N MET A 140 -13.67 -23.06 27.75
CA MET A 140 -13.49 -24.28 26.92
C MET A 140 -12.11 -24.43 26.27
N THR A 141 -11.23 -23.44 26.38
CA THR A 141 -9.94 -23.40 25.67
C THR A 141 -8.79 -24.10 26.40
N SER A 142 -8.72 -24.06 27.73
CA SER A 142 -7.59 -24.64 28.49
C SER A 142 -7.54 -26.17 28.47
N GLN A 143 -8.66 -26.86 28.23
CA GLN A 143 -8.68 -28.31 28.00
C GLN A 143 -8.22 -28.68 26.58
N HIS A 144 -8.50 -27.85 25.57
CA HIS A 144 -8.17 -28.15 24.17
C HIS A 144 -6.69 -27.91 23.83
N TYR A 145 -6.04 -26.89 24.39
CA TYR A 145 -4.60 -26.69 24.18
C TYR A 145 -3.73 -27.68 24.98
N ALA A 146 -4.23 -28.25 26.08
CA ALA A 146 -3.54 -29.30 26.84
C ALA A 146 -3.51 -30.65 26.09
N GLU A 147 -4.48 -30.90 25.21
CA GLU A 147 -4.50 -32.09 24.34
C GLU A 147 -3.52 -32.00 23.16
N LEU A 148 -2.94 -30.82 22.84
CA LEU A 148 -1.83 -30.71 21.88
C LEU A 148 -0.53 -31.39 22.36
N GLY A 149 -0.40 -31.69 23.65
CA GLY A 149 0.75 -32.41 24.22
C GLY A 149 0.53 -33.92 24.40
N GLY A 150 -0.66 -34.42 24.06
CA GLY A 150 -1.07 -35.81 24.27
C GLY A 150 -0.78 -36.71 23.07
N ASN A 151 -0.07 -37.80 23.33
CA ASN A 151 0.32 -38.83 22.36
C ASN A 151 -0.89 -39.44 21.62
N TRP A 152 -1.23 -38.97 20.41
CA TRP A 152 -2.23 -39.60 19.53
C TRP A 152 -1.85 -39.56 18.06
N THR A 153 -1.89 -40.75 17.45
CA THR A 153 -1.80 -41.00 16.02
C THR A 153 -3.06 -40.50 15.30
N SER A 154 -2.86 -39.63 14.31
CA SER A 154 -3.82 -39.22 13.25
C SER A 154 -5.20 -38.68 13.70
N LYS A 155 -5.26 -37.44 14.20
CA LYS A 155 -6.45 -36.57 14.06
C LYS A 155 -6.06 -35.29 13.34
N ALA A 156 -6.93 -34.82 12.45
CA ALA A 156 -6.76 -33.58 11.71
C ALA A 156 -6.52 -32.40 12.69
N PRO A 157 -5.73 -31.37 12.29
CA PRO A 157 -5.51 -30.21 13.13
C PRO A 157 -6.86 -29.54 13.45
N ILE A 158 -7.12 -29.33 14.74
CA ILE A 158 -8.33 -28.65 15.25
C ILE A 158 -8.40 -27.23 14.67
N SER A 159 -9.56 -26.84 14.13
CA SER A 159 -9.80 -25.52 13.50
C SER A 159 -10.91 -24.76 14.20
N SER A 160 -10.80 -23.42 14.27
CA SER A 160 -11.85 -22.58 14.85
C SER A 160 -12.98 -22.32 13.85
N ALA A 161 -14.20 -22.05 14.35
CA ALA A 161 -15.35 -21.68 13.52
C ALA A 161 -15.05 -20.51 12.56
N VAL A 162 -14.28 -19.51 13.01
CA VAL A 162 -13.90 -18.35 12.19
C VAL A 162 -12.90 -18.73 11.10
N MET A 163 -11.93 -19.59 11.42
CA MET A 163 -10.96 -20.07 10.44
C MET A 163 -11.64 -20.91 9.36
N GLU A 164 -12.57 -21.80 9.73
CA GLU A 164 -13.34 -22.57 8.76
C GLU A 164 -14.28 -21.70 7.93
N PHE A 165 -14.88 -20.65 8.51
CA PHE A 165 -15.64 -19.68 7.73
C PHE A 165 -14.76 -19.00 6.66
N TRP A 166 -13.57 -18.53 7.03
CA TRP A 166 -12.64 -17.93 6.08
C TRP A 166 -12.19 -18.91 4.98
N GLU A 167 -11.68 -20.08 5.37
CA GLU A 167 -11.03 -21.00 4.44
C GLU A 167 -12.04 -21.80 3.62
N ARG A 168 -13.15 -22.24 4.21
CA ARG A 168 -14.09 -23.17 3.57
C ARG A 168 -15.33 -22.51 3.01
N ARG A 169 -15.77 -21.38 3.57
CA ARG A 169 -16.99 -20.69 3.12
C ARG A 169 -16.72 -19.48 2.24
N VAL A 170 -15.80 -18.61 2.65
CA VAL A 170 -15.48 -17.38 1.92
C VAL A 170 -14.58 -17.68 0.74
N LEU A 171 -13.46 -18.39 0.99
CA LEU A 171 -12.48 -18.71 -0.04
C LEU A 171 -12.75 -20.05 -0.73
N SER A 172 -13.28 -21.03 0.02
CA SER A 172 -13.37 -22.44 -0.42
C SER A 172 -12.02 -22.96 -0.94
N MET A 173 -10.99 -22.85 -0.11
CA MET A 173 -9.60 -23.07 -0.52
C MET A 173 -9.35 -24.46 -1.10
N SER A 174 -8.69 -24.50 -2.25
CA SER A 174 -8.17 -25.73 -2.86
C SER A 174 -6.86 -26.20 -2.23
N GLY A 175 -6.32 -27.34 -2.69
CA GLY A 175 -5.06 -27.89 -2.17
C GLY A 175 -3.80 -27.09 -2.53
N GLY A 176 -3.86 -26.24 -3.56
CA GLY A 176 -2.72 -25.46 -4.04
C GLY A 176 -2.99 -24.67 -5.32
N ILE A 177 -1.99 -23.92 -5.79
CA ILE A 177 -2.10 -23.06 -6.99
C ILE A 177 -2.33 -23.84 -8.30
N GLU A 178 -1.97 -25.12 -8.34
CA GLU A 178 -2.18 -25.99 -9.52
C GLU A 178 -3.64 -26.42 -9.67
N GLU A 179 -4.40 -26.36 -8.56
CA GLU A 179 -5.82 -26.69 -8.50
C GLU A 179 -6.62 -25.40 -8.32
N LEU A 180 -6.81 -24.61 -9.39
CA LEU A 180 -7.55 -23.35 -9.29
C LEU A 180 -9.01 -23.54 -8.86
N GLY A 181 -9.60 -24.70 -9.16
CA GLY A 181 -10.96 -25.07 -8.77
C GLY A 181 -12.06 -24.23 -9.42
N ALA A 182 -13.24 -24.22 -8.81
CA ALA A 182 -14.39 -23.47 -9.30
C ALA A 182 -14.35 -21.98 -8.91
N VAL A 183 -15.13 -21.15 -9.60
CA VAL A 183 -15.34 -19.74 -9.23
C VAL A 183 -16.34 -19.66 -8.07
N GLN A 184 -15.98 -18.95 -7.00
CA GLN A 184 -16.90 -18.62 -5.92
C GLN A 184 -17.83 -17.48 -6.35
N TRP A 185 -19.01 -17.83 -6.88
CA TRP A 185 -19.91 -16.88 -7.55
C TRP A 185 -20.40 -15.72 -6.66
N GLU A 186 -20.64 -15.98 -5.37
CA GLU A 186 -21.03 -14.93 -4.43
C GLU A 186 -19.91 -13.91 -4.22
N LEU A 187 -18.67 -14.39 -4.06
CA LEU A 187 -17.49 -13.55 -3.94
C LEU A 187 -17.20 -12.81 -5.25
N CYS A 188 -17.41 -13.45 -6.41
CA CYS A 188 -17.34 -12.83 -7.72
C CYS A 188 -18.35 -11.68 -7.88
N ALA A 189 -19.58 -11.84 -7.34
CA ALA A 189 -20.56 -10.76 -7.29
C ALA A 189 -20.11 -9.60 -6.39
N CYS A 190 -19.51 -9.89 -5.23
CA CYS A 190 -18.88 -8.87 -4.39
C CYS A 190 -17.75 -8.14 -5.14
N LEU A 191 -16.90 -8.86 -5.86
CA LEU A 191 -15.82 -8.29 -6.67
C LEU A 191 -16.37 -7.35 -7.75
N LEU A 192 -17.42 -7.77 -8.47
CA LEU A 192 -18.09 -6.93 -9.46
C LEU A 192 -18.67 -5.66 -8.83
N ALA A 193 -19.33 -5.77 -7.68
CA ALA A 193 -19.88 -4.63 -6.96
C ALA A 193 -18.79 -3.64 -6.53
N CYS A 194 -17.64 -4.13 -6.05
CA CYS A 194 -16.49 -3.28 -5.71
C CYS A 194 -15.91 -2.57 -6.95
N TRP A 195 -15.78 -3.25 -8.09
CA TRP A 195 -15.32 -2.62 -9.34
C TRP A 195 -16.28 -1.54 -9.85
N LEU A 196 -17.58 -1.79 -9.79
CA LEU A 196 -18.60 -0.81 -10.16
C LEU A 196 -18.55 0.41 -9.22
N ALA A 197 -18.43 0.19 -7.92
CA ALA A 197 -18.27 1.26 -6.94
C ALA A 197 -17.02 2.10 -7.23
N CYS A 198 -15.86 1.45 -7.44
CA CYS A 198 -14.62 2.12 -7.82
C CYS A 198 -14.79 2.97 -9.07
N TYR A 199 -15.38 2.41 -10.14
CA TYR A 199 -15.61 3.12 -11.39
C TYR A 199 -16.40 4.41 -11.20
N PHE A 200 -17.57 4.34 -10.56
CA PHE A 200 -18.42 5.52 -10.37
C PHE A 200 -17.83 6.55 -9.41
N CYS A 201 -16.97 6.14 -8.47
CA CYS A 201 -16.26 7.07 -7.61
C CYS A 201 -15.23 7.92 -8.37
N ILE A 202 -14.53 7.33 -9.35
CA ILE A 202 -13.42 8.00 -10.08
C ILE A 202 -13.76 8.48 -11.48
N TRP A 203 -14.91 8.11 -12.07
CA TRP A 203 -15.24 8.34 -13.49
C TRP A 203 -15.17 9.80 -13.99
N LYS A 204 -15.33 10.81 -13.12
CA LYS A 204 -15.15 12.24 -13.46
C LYS A 204 -13.89 12.86 -12.84
N GLY A 205 -12.88 12.03 -12.59
CA GLY A 205 -11.60 12.46 -12.03
C GLY A 205 -11.72 13.07 -10.65
N VAL A 206 -10.82 14.01 -10.37
CA VAL A 206 -10.74 14.71 -9.08
C VAL A 206 -12.03 15.45 -8.71
N LYS A 207 -12.92 15.74 -9.67
CA LYS A 207 -14.23 16.34 -9.40
C LYS A 207 -15.22 15.36 -8.75
N SER A 208 -15.14 14.08 -9.08
CA SER A 208 -15.94 13.03 -8.42
C SER A 208 -15.22 12.53 -7.17
N THR A 209 -13.96 12.14 -7.32
CA THR A 209 -13.13 11.61 -6.21
C THR A 209 -13.09 12.60 -5.06
N GLY A 210 -12.88 13.90 -5.33
CA GLY A 210 -12.85 14.95 -4.31
C GLY A 210 -14.14 15.10 -3.49
N LYS A 211 -15.29 14.63 -3.99
CA LYS A 211 -16.55 14.61 -3.24
C LYS A 211 -16.72 13.34 -2.42
N VAL A 212 -16.35 12.20 -2.99
CA VAL A 212 -16.45 10.88 -2.33
C VAL A 212 -15.55 10.82 -1.09
N VAL A 213 -14.34 11.38 -1.17
CA VAL A 213 -13.35 11.37 -0.07
C VAL A 213 -13.79 12.07 1.21
N TYR A 214 -14.83 12.91 1.17
CA TYR A 214 -15.41 13.46 2.40
C TYR A 214 -16.03 12.40 3.30
N VAL A 215 -16.52 11.31 2.72
CA VAL A 215 -17.10 10.19 3.46
C VAL A 215 -16.04 9.11 3.64
N THR A 216 -15.42 8.67 2.54
CA THR A 216 -14.52 7.51 2.54
C THR A 216 -13.27 7.74 3.38
N ALA A 217 -12.69 8.96 3.36
CA ALA A 217 -11.49 9.24 4.16
C ALA A 217 -11.81 9.59 5.62
N VAL A 218 -12.97 10.17 5.91
CA VAL A 218 -13.33 10.64 7.27
C VAL A 218 -13.91 9.51 8.12
N PHE A 219 -14.74 8.66 7.53
CA PHE A 219 -15.43 7.58 8.26
C PHE A 219 -14.48 6.64 9.00
N PRO A 220 -13.34 6.19 8.41
CA PRO A 220 -12.37 5.37 9.13
C PRO A 220 -11.82 6.02 10.40
N TYR A 221 -11.62 7.34 10.43
CA TYR A 221 -11.17 8.00 11.66
C TYR A 221 -12.23 7.99 12.76
N VAL A 222 -13.49 8.22 12.39
CA VAL A 222 -14.63 8.12 13.31
C VAL A 222 -14.70 6.70 13.87
N MET A 223 -14.59 5.71 12.99
CA MET A 223 -14.64 4.31 13.40
C MET A 223 -13.45 3.91 14.26
N LEU A 224 -12.25 4.36 13.92
CA LEU A 224 -11.04 4.10 14.69
C LEU A 224 -11.17 4.66 16.12
N ALA A 225 -11.74 5.86 16.26
CA ALA A 225 -12.01 6.45 17.57
C ALA A 225 -13.02 5.62 18.39
N ILE A 226 -14.08 5.14 17.75
CA ILE A 226 -15.09 4.27 18.39
C ILE A 226 -14.46 2.94 18.83
N LEU A 227 -13.72 2.28 17.94
CA LEU A 227 -13.04 1.01 18.22
C LEU A 227 -11.95 1.17 19.28
N LEU A 228 -11.26 2.32 19.32
CA LEU A 228 -10.29 2.62 20.36
C LEU A 228 -10.95 2.72 21.74
N VAL A 229 -12.02 3.53 21.86
CA VAL A 229 -12.76 3.66 23.12
C VAL A 229 -13.30 2.29 23.52
N ARG A 230 -13.95 1.58 22.60
CA ARG A 230 -14.50 0.26 22.89
C ARG A 230 -13.42 -0.72 23.32
N GLY A 231 -12.35 -0.83 22.54
CA GLY A 231 -11.22 -1.72 22.80
C GLY A 231 -10.61 -1.50 24.17
N LEU A 232 -10.36 -0.24 24.55
CA LEU A 232 -9.79 0.11 25.86
C LEU A 232 -10.74 -0.16 27.04
N THR A 233 -12.06 -0.20 26.81
CA THR A 233 -13.05 -0.56 27.86
C THR A 233 -13.23 -2.06 28.06
N LEU A 234 -12.66 -2.90 27.20
CA LEU A 234 -12.82 -4.36 27.30
C LEU A 234 -11.93 -4.96 28.41
N PRO A 235 -12.38 -6.04 29.08
CA PRO A 235 -11.54 -6.74 30.05
C PRO A 235 -10.31 -7.33 29.38
N GLY A 236 -9.14 -7.25 30.02
CA GLY A 236 -7.88 -7.75 29.44
C GLY A 236 -7.22 -6.81 28.41
N ALA A 237 -7.87 -5.71 28.01
CA ALA A 237 -7.33 -4.76 27.04
C ALA A 237 -5.93 -4.22 27.40
N TRP A 238 -5.70 -3.99 28.69
CA TRP A 238 -4.41 -3.51 29.19
C TRP A 238 -3.25 -4.48 28.90
N GLN A 239 -3.51 -5.80 28.92
CA GLN A 239 -2.49 -6.78 28.58
C GLN A 239 -2.02 -6.57 27.14
N GLY A 240 -2.97 -6.40 26.21
CA GLY A 240 -2.67 -6.12 24.82
C GLY A 240 -1.88 -4.83 24.61
N VAL A 241 -2.25 -3.73 25.29
CA VAL A 241 -1.52 -2.46 25.23
C VAL A 241 -0.09 -2.59 25.75
N VAL A 242 0.11 -3.36 26.82
CA VAL A 242 1.46 -3.66 27.34
C VAL A 242 2.26 -4.42 26.29
N TYR A 243 1.71 -5.46 25.66
CA TYR A 243 2.41 -6.18 24.59
C TYR A 243 2.73 -5.32 23.37
N TYR A 244 1.87 -4.37 23.04
CA TYR A 244 2.11 -3.43 21.95
C TYR A 244 3.33 -2.53 22.21
N LEU A 245 3.51 -2.07 23.45
CA LEU A 245 4.51 -1.04 23.77
C LEU A 245 5.68 -1.51 24.62
N ARG A 246 5.68 -2.75 25.12
CA ARG A 246 6.74 -3.27 25.99
C ARG A 246 8.09 -3.19 25.27
N PRO A 247 9.03 -2.39 25.78
CA PRO A 247 10.28 -2.14 25.08
C PRO A 247 11.24 -3.33 25.22
N ASP A 248 11.77 -3.81 24.10
CA ASP A 248 12.89 -4.74 24.04
C ASP A 248 14.03 -4.12 23.22
N PHE A 249 15.01 -3.53 23.92
CA PHE A 249 16.14 -2.85 23.29
C PHE A 249 17.10 -3.79 22.58
N THR A 250 17.09 -5.09 22.89
CA THR A 250 17.95 -6.06 22.19
C THR A 250 17.61 -6.11 20.70
N ARG A 251 16.34 -5.86 20.35
CA ARG A 251 15.85 -5.84 18.98
C ARG A 251 16.51 -4.78 18.09
N LEU A 252 16.95 -3.64 18.63
CA LEU A 252 17.61 -2.59 17.85
C LEU A 252 18.95 -3.01 17.24
N THR A 253 19.59 -4.03 17.82
CA THR A 253 20.87 -4.56 17.31
C THR A 253 20.68 -5.35 16.01
N HIS A 254 19.47 -5.81 15.72
CA HIS A 254 19.17 -6.58 14.53
C HIS A 254 18.83 -5.66 13.36
N LEU A 255 19.60 -5.76 12.28
CA LEU A 255 19.39 -4.99 11.05
C LEU A 255 17.98 -5.19 10.45
N GLN A 256 17.41 -6.38 10.60
CA GLN A 256 16.07 -6.71 10.13
C GLN A 256 15.01 -5.74 10.67
N VAL A 257 15.13 -5.27 11.91
CA VAL A 257 14.19 -4.32 12.52
C VAL A 257 14.18 -2.98 11.78
N TRP A 258 15.35 -2.50 11.36
CA TRP A 258 15.50 -1.27 10.60
C TRP A 258 14.94 -1.42 9.18
N ILE A 259 15.13 -2.59 8.56
CA ILE A 259 14.62 -2.87 7.23
C ILE A 259 13.10 -2.99 7.24
N GLU A 260 12.52 -3.67 8.22
CA GLU A 260 11.07 -3.75 8.40
C GLU A 260 10.46 -2.38 8.71
N ALA A 261 11.13 -1.55 9.52
CA ALA A 261 10.73 -0.17 9.77
C ALA A 261 10.76 0.69 8.50
N GLY A 262 11.83 0.61 7.71
CA GLY A 262 11.96 1.33 6.44
C GLY A 262 10.92 0.88 5.42
N GLY A 263 10.75 -0.43 5.27
CA GLY A 263 9.70 -1.00 4.43
C GLY A 263 8.31 -0.51 4.83
N GLN A 264 8.00 -0.50 6.13
CA GLN A 264 6.73 0.03 6.64
C GLN A 264 6.54 1.52 6.32
N VAL A 265 7.58 2.34 6.45
CA VAL A 265 7.51 3.77 6.07
C VAL A 265 7.21 3.92 4.58
N PHE A 266 7.91 3.17 3.71
CA PHE A 266 7.72 3.26 2.26
C PHE A 266 6.31 2.85 1.85
N TYR A 267 5.87 1.69 2.32
CA TYR A 267 4.53 1.17 2.04
C TYR A 267 3.43 2.03 2.62
N SER A 268 3.55 2.48 3.87
CA SER A 268 2.51 3.28 4.52
C SER A 268 2.41 4.69 3.95
N TYR A 269 3.52 5.31 3.55
CA TYR A 269 3.47 6.65 2.97
C TYR A 269 3.03 6.60 1.49
N GLY A 270 3.10 5.44 0.84
CA GLY A 270 2.82 5.28 -0.58
C GLY A 270 3.84 5.99 -1.48
N VAL A 271 5.09 6.12 -1.01
CA VAL A 271 6.18 6.71 -1.79
C VAL A 271 6.70 5.73 -2.83
N ALA A 272 7.25 6.26 -3.92
CA ALA A 272 7.65 5.57 -5.14
C ALA A 272 6.51 4.84 -5.87
N ALA A 273 5.25 5.11 -5.50
CA ALA A 273 4.07 4.58 -6.17
C ALA A 273 3.43 5.58 -7.16
N GLY A 274 3.92 6.83 -7.22
CA GLY A 274 3.48 7.88 -8.15
C GLY A 274 2.07 8.42 -7.94
N THR A 275 1.32 7.90 -6.98
CA THR A 275 0.02 8.45 -6.58
C THR A 275 0.14 9.82 -5.94
N ILE A 276 1.17 10.02 -5.10
CA ILE A 276 1.44 11.32 -4.48
C ILE A 276 1.73 12.36 -5.57
N ASN A 277 2.57 11.98 -6.53
CA ASN A 277 2.86 12.79 -7.72
C ASN A 277 1.58 13.14 -8.50
N THR A 278 0.76 12.15 -8.83
CA THR A 278 -0.49 12.37 -9.57
C THR A 278 -1.47 13.25 -8.81
N LEU A 279 -1.73 13.01 -7.53
CA LEU A 279 -2.65 13.83 -6.73
C LEU A 279 -2.12 15.26 -6.55
N GLY A 280 -0.80 15.43 -6.40
CA GLY A 280 -0.12 16.72 -6.34
C GLY A 280 -0.21 17.50 -7.65
N SER A 281 -0.24 16.83 -8.79
CA SER A 281 -0.35 17.47 -10.12
C SER A 281 -1.63 18.26 -10.34
N TYR A 282 -2.69 17.95 -9.60
CA TYR A 282 -3.97 18.65 -9.66
C TYR A 282 -4.05 19.85 -8.70
N ASN A 283 -2.99 20.12 -7.92
CA ASN A 283 -2.91 21.31 -7.08
C ASN A 283 -2.64 22.57 -7.90
N LYS A 284 -3.06 23.71 -7.36
CA LYS A 284 -2.61 25.01 -7.88
C LYS A 284 -1.10 25.13 -7.71
N LYS A 285 -0.41 25.74 -8.69
CA LYS A 285 1.05 25.90 -8.66
C LYS A 285 1.58 26.61 -7.41
N ASN A 286 0.81 27.55 -6.86
CA ASN A 286 1.17 28.32 -5.65
C ASN A 286 0.69 27.67 -4.34
N ASN A 287 0.23 26.42 -4.36
CA ASN A 287 -0.15 25.72 -3.13
C ASN A 287 1.10 25.38 -2.30
N ASN A 288 0.96 25.45 -0.97
CA ASN A 288 2.06 25.13 -0.06
C ASN A 288 2.22 23.61 0.11
N CYS A 289 2.78 22.95 -0.90
CA CYS A 289 3.06 21.51 -0.90
C CYS A 289 4.05 21.11 0.22
N TYR A 290 4.91 22.04 0.68
CA TYR A 290 5.86 21.79 1.75
C TYR A 290 5.16 21.51 3.09
N LYS A 291 4.29 22.41 3.54
CA LYS A 291 3.51 22.22 4.77
C LYS A 291 2.53 21.07 4.66
N ASP A 292 1.87 20.92 3.51
CA ASP A 292 0.91 19.84 3.29
C ASP A 292 1.60 18.48 3.47
N SER A 293 2.79 18.30 2.88
CA SER A 293 3.58 17.07 2.99
C SER A 293 3.93 16.73 4.44
N LEU A 294 4.39 17.72 5.23
CA LEU A 294 4.74 17.51 6.64
C LEU A 294 3.53 17.07 7.48
N TRP A 295 2.39 17.77 7.34
CA TRP A 295 1.19 17.44 8.10
C TRP A 295 0.58 16.10 7.70
N LEU A 296 0.59 15.76 6.41
CA LEU A 296 0.09 14.47 5.92
C LEU A 296 0.95 13.31 6.41
N CYS A 297 2.27 13.44 6.39
CA CYS A 297 3.18 12.44 6.93
C CYS A 297 2.99 12.23 8.44
N ALA A 298 2.81 13.33 9.19
CA ALA A 298 2.52 13.29 10.62
C ALA A 298 1.17 12.62 10.90
N LEU A 299 0.13 12.97 10.14
CA LEU A 299 -1.20 12.35 10.21
C LEU A 299 -1.12 10.83 9.98
N ASN A 300 -0.42 10.41 8.94
CA ASN A 300 -0.25 8.99 8.62
C ASN A 300 0.37 8.21 9.80
N SER A 301 1.53 8.67 10.29
CA SER A 301 2.24 8.00 11.39
C SER A 301 1.45 8.03 12.69
N ALA A 302 0.77 9.14 13.01
CA ALA A 302 -0.10 9.23 14.19
C ALA A 302 -1.27 8.26 14.09
N THR A 303 -1.86 8.11 12.89
CA THR A 303 -2.97 7.18 12.66
C THR A 303 -2.54 5.73 12.88
N SER A 304 -1.37 5.34 12.36
CA SER A 304 -0.79 4.01 12.61
C SER A 304 -0.57 3.72 14.09
N PHE A 305 -0.05 4.71 14.83
CA PHE A 305 0.18 4.59 16.26
C PHE A 305 -1.13 4.42 17.04
N VAL A 306 -2.13 5.26 16.76
CA VAL A 306 -3.45 5.17 17.39
C VAL A 306 -4.17 3.86 17.03
N ALA A 307 -4.07 3.42 15.77
CA ALA A 307 -4.62 2.15 15.33
C ALA A 307 -4.00 0.96 16.07
N GLY A 308 -2.72 1.04 16.43
CA GLY A 308 -2.06 0.04 17.26
C GLY A 308 -2.74 -0.17 18.61
N PHE A 309 -3.15 0.90 19.31
CA PHE A 309 -3.91 0.78 20.55
C PHE A 309 -5.28 0.13 20.32
N ALA A 310 -6.00 0.52 19.27
CA ALA A 310 -7.31 -0.06 18.95
C ALA A 310 -7.20 -1.56 18.67
N VAL A 311 -6.24 -1.98 17.84
CA VAL A 311 -5.99 -3.39 17.49
C VAL A 311 -5.56 -4.19 18.72
N PHE A 312 -4.52 -3.75 19.42
CA PHE A 312 -3.96 -4.53 20.51
C PHE A 312 -4.86 -4.57 21.75
N SER A 313 -5.67 -3.55 22.01
CA SER A 313 -6.66 -3.61 23.10
C SER A 313 -7.73 -4.69 22.82
N ILE A 314 -8.18 -4.83 21.58
CA ILE A 314 -9.12 -5.87 21.16
C ILE A 314 -8.47 -7.27 21.20
N LEU A 315 -7.22 -7.40 20.72
CA LEU A 315 -6.48 -8.67 20.79
C LEU A 315 -6.19 -9.08 22.23
N GLY A 316 -5.87 -8.13 23.11
CA GLY A 316 -5.68 -8.39 24.55
C GLY A 316 -6.96 -8.90 25.23
N PHE A 317 -8.12 -8.36 24.83
CA PHE A 317 -9.42 -8.90 25.25
C PHE A 317 -9.61 -10.34 24.77
N MET A 318 -9.33 -10.63 23.50
CA MET A 318 -9.43 -11.98 22.94
C MET A 318 -8.52 -12.97 23.68
N ALA A 319 -7.25 -12.62 23.89
CA ALA A 319 -6.29 -13.43 24.64
C ALA A 319 -6.76 -13.70 26.08
N HIS A 320 -7.29 -12.68 26.76
CA HIS A 320 -7.81 -12.80 28.11
C HIS A 320 -9.07 -13.69 28.19
N GLN A 321 -10.00 -13.56 27.25
CA GLN A 321 -11.22 -14.39 27.20
C GLN A 321 -10.91 -15.85 26.87
N GLN A 322 -9.95 -16.07 25.97
CA GLN A 322 -9.54 -17.41 25.55
C GLN A 322 -8.49 -18.04 26.48
N GLY A 323 -7.92 -17.30 27.44
CA GLY A 323 -6.86 -17.81 28.32
C GLY A 323 -5.59 -18.24 27.57
N VAL A 324 -5.30 -17.62 26.43
CA VAL A 324 -4.13 -17.92 25.58
C VAL A 324 -3.13 -16.77 25.60
N THR A 325 -1.90 -17.02 25.15
CA THR A 325 -0.88 -15.98 24.99
C THR A 325 -1.16 -15.10 23.77
N MET A 326 -0.60 -13.88 23.76
CA MET A 326 -0.75 -12.95 22.63
C MET A 326 -0.21 -13.52 21.31
N ASP A 327 0.85 -14.35 21.36
CA ASP A 327 1.44 -14.97 20.16
C ASP A 327 0.44 -15.84 19.37
N ASN A 328 -0.56 -16.40 20.04
CA ASN A 328 -1.56 -17.27 19.41
C ASN A 328 -2.74 -16.50 18.79
N VAL A 329 -2.90 -15.21 19.09
CA VAL A 329 -4.01 -14.38 18.59
C VAL A 329 -3.54 -13.28 17.62
N VAL A 330 -2.25 -12.99 17.59
CA VAL A 330 -1.66 -11.98 16.72
C VAL A 330 -1.31 -12.61 15.37
N GLU A 331 -2.16 -12.37 14.37
CA GLU A 331 -1.90 -12.73 12.98
C GLU A 331 -1.38 -11.53 12.17
N SER A 332 -0.80 -11.79 11.00
CA SER A 332 -0.36 -10.74 10.06
C SER A 332 -1.22 -10.72 8.79
N GLY A 333 -1.31 -9.54 8.16
CA GLY A 333 -1.99 -9.37 6.87
C GLY A 333 -3.49 -9.68 6.93
N PRO A 334 -4.06 -10.35 5.90
CA PRO A 334 -5.48 -10.66 5.83
C PRO A 334 -6.01 -11.49 7.01
N GLY A 335 -5.17 -12.37 7.60
CA GLY A 335 -5.55 -13.19 8.75
C GLY A 335 -5.97 -12.34 9.96
N LEU A 336 -5.28 -11.22 10.20
CA LEU A 336 -5.68 -10.31 11.27
C LEU A 336 -7.11 -9.76 11.04
N ALA A 337 -7.40 -9.30 9.83
CA ALA A 337 -8.69 -8.67 9.51
C ALA A 337 -9.86 -9.65 9.34
N PHE A 338 -9.61 -10.86 8.85
CA PHE A 338 -10.67 -11.82 8.50
C PHE A 338 -10.75 -13.03 9.44
N ILE A 339 -9.78 -13.20 10.35
CA ILE A 339 -9.77 -14.26 11.36
C ILE A 339 -9.75 -13.65 12.77
N ALA A 340 -8.67 -12.96 13.15
CA ALA A 340 -8.51 -12.48 14.53
C ALA A 340 -9.57 -11.43 14.95
N PHE A 341 -9.83 -10.42 14.10
CA PHE A 341 -10.83 -9.39 14.39
C PHE A 341 -12.25 -9.93 14.48
N PRO A 342 -12.75 -10.72 13.50
CA PRO A 342 -14.09 -11.31 13.57
C PRO A 342 -14.26 -12.23 14.78
N GLN A 343 -13.20 -12.94 15.17
CA GLN A 343 -13.17 -13.77 16.38
C GLN A 343 -13.32 -12.94 17.66
N ALA A 344 -12.63 -11.79 17.75
CA ALA A 344 -12.77 -10.91 18.90
C ALA A 344 -14.15 -10.22 18.94
N VAL A 345 -14.66 -9.80 17.79
CA VAL A 345 -15.99 -9.18 17.66
C VAL A 345 -17.10 -10.15 18.07
N ALA A 346 -16.98 -11.43 17.70
CA ALA A 346 -17.92 -12.49 18.07
C ALA A 346 -18.10 -12.64 19.60
N MET A 347 -17.10 -12.27 20.41
CA MET A 347 -17.14 -12.35 21.87
C MET A 347 -17.72 -11.09 22.53
N MET A 348 -17.97 -10.02 21.76
CA MET A 348 -18.48 -8.77 22.29
C MET A 348 -20.02 -8.79 22.34
N PRO A 349 -20.65 -8.06 23.29
CA PRO A 349 -22.08 -7.81 23.24
C PRO A 349 -22.47 -7.06 21.96
N VAL A 350 -23.59 -7.47 21.37
CA VAL A 350 -24.10 -6.95 20.09
C VAL A 350 -23.06 -7.09 18.95
N PRO A 351 -22.56 -8.31 18.68
CA PRO A 351 -21.42 -8.53 17.79
C PRO A 351 -21.68 -8.09 16.34
N GLN A 352 -22.94 -8.10 15.90
CA GLN A 352 -23.35 -7.66 14.56
C GLN A 352 -23.04 -6.17 14.32
N LEU A 353 -23.28 -5.32 15.33
CA LEU A 353 -23.00 -3.88 15.22
C LEU A 353 -21.51 -3.63 14.97
N TRP A 354 -20.66 -4.29 15.76
CA TRP A 354 -19.20 -4.14 15.64
C TRP A 354 -18.67 -4.71 14.32
N ALA A 355 -19.21 -5.84 13.86
CA ALA A 355 -18.84 -6.44 12.58
C ALA A 355 -19.18 -5.50 11.40
N VAL A 356 -20.42 -5.00 11.32
CA VAL A 356 -20.85 -4.06 10.27
C VAL A 356 -19.95 -2.82 10.25
N CYS A 357 -19.73 -2.22 11.43
CA CYS A 357 -18.87 -1.07 11.60
C CYS A 357 -17.42 -1.30 11.12
N PHE A 358 -16.84 -2.44 11.50
CA PHE A 358 -15.48 -2.82 11.13
C PHE A 358 -15.34 -3.06 9.63
N PHE A 359 -16.24 -3.83 9.01
CA PHE A 359 -16.14 -4.14 7.57
C PHE A 359 -16.46 -2.94 6.68
N ILE A 360 -17.36 -2.02 7.09
CA ILE A 360 -17.52 -0.73 6.39
C ILE A 360 -16.21 0.06 6.46
N MET A 361 -15.57 0.14 7.62
CA MET A 361 -14.29 0.83 7.75
C MET A 361 -13.21 0.21 6.85
N LEU A 362 -13.10 -1.12 6.79
CA LEU A 362 -12.13 -1.80 5.90
C LEU A 362 -12.39 -1.49 4.43
N ILE A 363 -13.66 -1.48 3.99
CA ILE A 363 -14.02 -1.12 2.61
C ILE A 363 -13.62 0.32 2.31
N MET A 364 -13.93 1.27 3.20
CA MET A 364 -13.62 2.69 2.97
C MET A 364 -12.11 2.94 2.92
N LEU A 365 -11.33 2.33 3.82
CA LEU A 365 -9.86 2.42 3.82
C LEU A 365 -9.25 1.84 2.54
N GLY A 366 -9.78 0.71 2.07
CA GLY A 366 -9.29 0.09 0.83
C GLY A 366 -9.66 0.87 -0.43
N LEU A 367 -10.86 1.47 -0.46
CA LEU A 367 -11.35 2.24 -1.60
C LEU A 367 -10.48 3.46 -1.90
N ASP A 368 -10.08 4.21 -0.87
CA ASP A 368 -9.32 5.45 -1.08
C ASP A 368 -7.93 5.21 -1.68
N SER A 369 -7.21 4.17 -1.24
CA SER A 369 -5.94 3.78 -1.86
C SER A 369 -6.13 3.34 -3.32
N LEU A 370 -7.21 2.62 -3.63
CA LEU A 370 -7.52 2.22 -5.01
C LEU A 370 -7.89 3.40 -5.90
N PHE A 371 -8.58 4.42 -5.38
CA PHE A 371 -8.86 5.65 -6.13
C PHE A 371 -7.58 6.33 -6.57
N GLY A 372 -6.60 6.43 -5.67
CA GLY A 372 -5.29 7.00 -5.96
C GLY A 372 -4.52 6.23 -7.04
N GLY A 373 -4.47 4.90 -6.96
CA GLY A 373 -3.82 4.04 -7.95
C GLY A 373 -4.46 4.12 -9.33
N LEU A 374 -5.80 4.02 -9.41
CA LEU A 374 -6.53 4.11 -10.68
C LEU A 374 -6.44 5.51 -11.29
N GLU A 375 -6.44 6.57 -10.48
CA GLU A 375 -6.23 7.94 -10.95
C GLU A 375 -4.81 8.12 -11.51
N THR A 376 -3.81 7.46 -10.92
CA THR A 376 -2.41 7.45 -11.42
C THR A 376 -2.32 6.84 -12.82
N ILE A 377 -3.00 5.72 -13.04
CA ILE A 377 -3.09 5.06 -14.35
C ILE A 377 -3.82 5.96 -15.36
N ALA A 378 -5.03 6.42 -15.00
CA ALA A 378 -5.87 7.24 -15.88
C ALA A 378 -5.18 8.55 -16.27
N SER A 379 -4.65 9.30 -15.29
CA SER A 379 -3.95 10.56 -15.56
C SER A 379 -2.74 10.36 -16.46
N SER A 380 -1.95 9.30 -16.23
CA SER A 380 -0.75 9.06 -17.04
C SER A 380 -1.10 8.75 -18.50
N VAL A 381 -2.15 7.96 -18.76
CA VAL A 381 -2.62 7.68 -20.13
C VAL A 381 -3.18 8.94 -20.80
N ILE A 382 -3.96 9.75 -20.08
CA ILE A 382 -4.53 10.99 -20.60
C ILE A 382 -3.44 11.99 -20.98
N ASP A 383 -2.39 12.11 -20.16
CA ASP A 383 -1.30 13.05 -20.40
C ASP A 383 -0.28 12.55 -21.43
N LEU A 384 -0.23 11.25 -21.71
CA LEU A 384 0.60 10.69 -22.79
C LEU A 384 -0.05 10.94 -24.18
N PHE A 385 -1.38 10.92 -24.25
CA PHE A 385 -2.15 11.11 -25.48
C PHE A 385 -3.18 12.26 -25.37
N PRO A 386 -2.75 13.50 -25.12
CA PRO A 386 -3.66 14.59 -24.77
C PRO A 386 -4.63 14.96 -25.91
N GLY A 387 -4.21 14.84 -27.18
CA GLY A 387 -5.07 15.15 -28.33
C GLY A 387 -6.22 14.16 -28.50
N GLN A 388 -6.00 12.90 -28.17
CA GLN A 388 -6.98 11.83 -28.29
C GLN A 388 -7.81 11.67 -27.03
N MET A 389 -7.23 11.81 -25.83
CA MET A 389 -7.88 11.42 -24.56
C MET A 389 -8.60 12.57 -23.85
N ARG A 390 -8.24 13.84 -24.09
CA ARG A 390 -8.90 15.01 -23.44
C ARG A 390 -10.24 15.41 -24.09
N GLN A 391 -10.85 14.50 -24.84
CA GLN A 391 -12.20 14.68 -25.38
C GLN A 391 -13.24 14.24 -24.34
N PRO A 392 -14.46 14.81 -24.36
CA PRO A 392 -15.53 14.36 -23.46
C PRO A 392 -15.79 12.86 -23.65
N TRP A 393 -16.16 12.17 -22.56
CA TRP A 393 -16.50 10.73 -22.50
C TRP A 393 -15.34 9.75 -22.68
N ARG A 394 -14.19 10.16 -23.20
CA ARG A 394 -13.08 9.22 -23.46
C ARG A 394 -12.38 8.74 -22.21
N ARG A 395 -12.27 9.59 -21.19
CA ARG A 395 -11.77 9.20 -19.88
C ARG A 395 -12.69 8.15 -19.25
N GLU A 396 -13.99 8.42 -19.25
CA GLU A 396 -15.04 7.55 -18.73
C GLU A 396 -15.04 6.19 -19.43
N MET A 397 -14.93 6.18 -20.76
CA MET A 397 -14.83 4.96 -21.55
C MET A 397 -13.54 4.19 -21.28
N PHE A 398 -12.39 4.87 -21.23
CA PHE A 398 -11.12 4.22 -20.92
C PHE A 398 -11.17 3.54 -19.54
N LEU A 399 -11.66 4.25 -18.52
CA LEU A 399 -11.82 3.69 -17.19
C LEU A 399 -12.80 2.52 -17.17
N ALA A 400 -13.91 2.60 -17.90
CA ALA A 400 -14.88 1.50 -17.98
C ALA A 400 -14.26 0.25 -18.60
N VAL A 401 -13.52 0.40 -19.71
CA VAL A 401 -12.79 -0.70 -20.36
C VAL A 401 -11.71 -1.24 -19.44
N PHE A 402 -10.93 -0.37 -18.79
CA PHE A 402 -9.90 -0.80 -17.85
C PHE A 402 -10.48 -1.58 -16.67
N CYS A 403 -11.52 -1.05 -16.01
CA CYS A 403 -12.19 -1.74 -14.89
C CYS A 403 -12.79 -3.08 -15.33
N LEU A 404 -13.38 -3.15 -16.54
CA LEU A 404 -13.93 -4.40 -17.08
C LEU A 404 -12.83 -5.44 -17.32
N VAL A 405 -11.72 -5.05 -17.96
CA VAL A 405 -10.59 -5.95 -18.21
C VAL A 405 -9.97 -6.41 -16.88
N SER A 406 -9.76 -5.49 -15.94
CA SER A 406 -9.24 -5.82 -14.61
C SER A 406 -10.18 -6.73 -13.83
N PHE A 407 -11.50 -6.51 -13.88
CA PHE A 407 -12.49 -7.42 -13.30
C PHE A 407 -12.40 -8.82 -13.90
N LEU A 408 -12.38 -8.95 -15.24
CA LEU A 408 -12.27 -10.23 -15.92
C LEU A 408 -10.98 -10.98 -15.55
N LEU A 409 -9.86 -10.27 -15.46
CA LEU A 409 -8.60 -10.85 -14.98
C LEU A 409 -8.73 -11.29 -13.52
N GLN A 410 -9.33 -10.47 -12.64
CA GLN A 410 -9.44 -10.79 -11.22
C GLN A 410 -10.46 -11.88 -10.87
N ILE A 411 -11.24 -12.39 -11.84
CA ILE A 411 -12.05 -13.61 -11.63
C ILE A 411 -11.15 -14.77 -11.15
N LEU A 412 -9.89 -14.82 -11.60
CA LEU A 412 -8.93 -15.83 -11.14
C LEU A 412 -8.58 -15.72 -9.65
N LEU A 413 -8.76 -14.55 -9.03
CA LEU A 413 -8.49 -14.34 -7.59
C LEU A 413 -9.66 -14.79 -6.70
N VAL A 414 -10.83 -15.03 -7.29
CA VAL A 414 -12.04 -15.46 -6.57
C VAL A 414 -12.41 -16.92 -6.90
N THR A 415 -11.46 -17.68 -7.44
CA THR A 415 -11.58 -19.14 -7.51
C THR A 415 -11.13 -19.77 -6.19
N GLU A 416 -11.38 -21.07 -6.02
CA GLU A 416 -10.96 -21.85 -4.85
C GLU A 416 -9.43 -21.77 -4.61
N GLY A 417 -8.62 -21.78 -5.68
CA GLY A 417 -7.17 -21.53 -5.61
C GLY A 417 -6.74 -20.06 -5.63
N GLY A 418 -7.70 -19.13 -5.63
CA GLY A 418 -7.46 -17.69 -5.87
C GLY A 418 -6.58 -17.02 -4.81
N ILE A 419 -6.64 -17.48 -3.56
CA ILE A 419 -5.78 -16.97 -2.48
C ILE A 419 -4.29 -17.23 -2.73
N TYR A 420 -3.93 -18.36 -3.35
CA TYR A 420 -2.54 -18.66 -3.71
C TYR A 420 -2.05 -17.74 -4.83
N VAL A 421 -2.90 -17.44 -5.80
CA VAL A 421 -2.56 -16.49 -6.86
C VAL A 421 -2.44 -15.07 -6.31
N PHE A 422 -3.35 -14.68 -5.41
CA PHE A 422 -3.25 -13.43 -4.67
C PHE A 422 -1.92 -13.32 -3.91
N GLN A 423 -1.52 -14.35 -3.16
CA GLN A 423 -0.25 -14.39 -2.43
C GLN A 423 0.96 -14.26 -3.37
N LEU A 424 0.92 -14.92 -4.53
CA LEU A 424 2.00 -14.83 -5.52
C LEU A 424 2.13 -13.40 -6.09
N LEU A 425 1.00 -12.78 -6.43
CA LEU A 425 0.97 -11.41 -6.98
C LEU A 425 1.32 -10.35 -5.91
N ASP A 426 0.86 -10.53 -4.68
CA ASP A 426 1.18 -9.67 -3.54
C ASP A 426 2.68 -9.71 -3.23
N TYR A 427 3.27 -10.91 -3.21
CA TYR A 427 4.70 -11.09 -2.90
C TYR A 427 5.63 -10.59 -4.00
N TYR A 428 5.34 -10.89 -5.28
CA TYR A 428 6.24 -10.58 -6.39
C TYR A 428 5.84 -9.36 -7.23
N GLY A 429 4.55 -9.14 -7.48
CA GLY A 429 4.06 -8.11 -8.40
C GLY A 429 4.16 -6.69 -7.82
N CYS A 430 3.71 -6.50 -6.57
CA CYS A 430 3.84 -5.25 -5.81
C CYS A 430 4.94 -5.34 -4.73
N ASN A 431 6.04 -6.00 -5.08
CA ASN A 431 7.15 -6.27 -4.15
C ASN A 431 7.86 -4.97 -3.71
N GLY A 432 8.23 -4.91 -2.43
CA GLY A 432 8.92 -3.79 -1.82
C GLY A 432 10.27 -3.53 -2.47
N ALA A 433 10.93 -4.59 -2.97
CA ALA A 433 12.15 -4.44 -3.75
C ALA A 433 11.95 -3.59 -5.02
N CYS A 434 10.82 -3.74 -5.72
CA CYS A 434 10.52 -2.94 -6.92
C CYS A 434 10.35 -1.46 -6.54
N LEU A 435 9.62 -1.17 -5.47
CA LEU A 435 9.45 0.19 -4.95
C LEU A 435 10.79 0.81 -4.50
N LEU A 436 11.67 0.04 -3.87
CA LEU A 436 13.02 0.50 -3.50
C LEU A 436 13.87 0.85 -4.73
N CYS A 437 13.80 0.05 -5.80
CA CYS A 437 14.49 0.36 -7.06
C CYS A 437 13.94 1.65 -7.70
N VAL A 438 12.61 1.83 -7.71
CA VAL A 438 11.98 3.05 -8.21
C VAL A 438 12.43 4.25 -7.36
N ALA A 439 12.32 4.18 -6.04
CA ALA A 439 12.76 5.24 -5.13
C ALA A 439 14.24 5.62 -5.32
N LEU A 440 15.11 4.63 -5.51
CA LEU A 440 16.52 4.86 -5.82
C LEU A 440 16.68 5.65 -7.13
N ALA A 441 15.97 5.25 -8.19
CA ALA A 441 16.00 5.94 -9.48
C ALA A 441 15.44 7.38 -9.37
N GLU A 442 14.37 7.59 -8.61
CA GLU A 442 13.80 8.92 -8.36
C GLU A 442 14.79 9.82 -7.61
N CYS A 443 15.44 9.32 -6.55
CA CYS A 443 16.46 10.05 -5.81
C CYS A 443 17.67 10.39 -6.68
N VAL A 444 18.15 9.46 -7.51
CA VAL A 444 19.26 9.74 -8.44
C VAL A 444 18.85 10.79 -9.47
N ALA A 445 17.64 10.68 -10.02
CA ALA A 445 17.11 11.62 -10.98
C ALA A 445 16.98 13.03 -10.39
N VAL A 446 16.29 13.19 -9.25
CA VAL A 446 16.06 14.51 -8.64
C VAL A 446 17.31 15.04 -7.95
N GLY A 447 18.05 14.18 -7.24
CA GLY A 447 19.22 14.54 -6.45
C GLY A 447 20.42 14.95 -7.30
N TRP A 448 20.64 14.28 -8.44
CA TRP A 448 21.85 14.41 -9.24
C TRP A 448 21.63 14.84 -10.69
N ALA A 449 20.66 14.24 -11.41
CA ALA A 449 20.43 14.59 -12.82
C ALA A 449 19.73 15.96 -12.95
N PHE A 450 18.51 16.07 -12.40
CA PHE A 450 17.81 17.34 -12.25
C PHE A 450 18.46 18.23 -11.20
N GLY A 451 19.12 17.68 -10.18
CA GLY A 451 19.84 18.45 -9.18
C GLY A 451 18.96 18.97 -8.04
N ALA A 452 19.33 18.59 -6.82
CA ALA A 452 18.55 18.90 -5.62
C ALA A 452 18.37 20.40 -5.33
N ASP A 453 19.32 21.25 -5.74
CA ASP A 453 19.20 22.71 -5.56
C ASP A 453 18.05 23.28 -6.38
N ARG A 454 17.93 22.87 -7.65
CA ARG A 454 16.83 23.28 -8.53
C ARG A 454 15.48 22.80 -8.01
N MET A 455 15.43 21.61 -7.41
CA MET A 455 14.21 21.13 -6.76
C MET A 455 13.84 21.97 -5.54
N CYS A 456 14.81 22.34 -4.70
CA CYS A 456 14.58 23.24 -3.57
C CYS A 456 14.12 24.64 -4.01
N ASP A 457 14.66 25.16 -5.10
CA ASP A 457 14.25 26.45 -5.67
C ASP A 457 12.84 26.37 -6.26
N ALA A 458 12.51 25.30 -7.00
CA ALA A 458 11.14 25.05 -7.48
C ALA A 458 10.12 24.97 -6.32
N ILE A 459 10.46 24.31 -5.22
CA ILE A 459 9.59 24.26 -4.02
C ILE A 459 9.45 25.65 -3.39
N LYS A 460 10.53 26.45 -3.34
CA LYS A 460 10.49 27.81 -2.83
C LYS A 460 9.56 28.69 -3.67
N ASP A 461 9.62 28.57 -5.00
CA ASP A 461 8.80 29.34 -5.93
C ASP A 461 7.32 28.98 -5.82
N MET A 462 7.00 27.71 -5.58
CA MET A 462 5.61 27.24 -5.40
C MET A 462 5.03 27.53 -4.01
N SER A 463 5.81 27.31 -2.95
CA SER A 463 5.31 27.30 -1.56
C SER A 463 5.70 28.53 -0.74
N GLY A 464 6.59 29.38 -1.26
CA GLY A 464 7.20 30.51 -0.56
C GLY A 464 8.26 30.14 0.46
N GLN A 465 8.53 28.85 0.70
CA GLN A 465 9.48 28.36 1.69
C GLN A 465 10.48 27.41 1.04
N ARG A 466 11.78 27.68 1.23
CA ARG A 466 12.84 26.78 0.76
C ARG A 466 12.98 25.60 1.73
N PRO A 467 13.00 24.34 1.26
CA PRO A 467 13.28 23.19 2.11
C PRO A 467 14.62 23.34 2.83
N CYS A 468 14.73 22.82 4.04
CA CYS A 468 15.98 22.85 4.79
C CYS A 468 17.04 21.93 4.15
N LEU A 469 18.30 22.12 4.53
CA LEU A 469 19.43 21.35 4.00
C LEU A 469 19.28 19.84 4.20
N LEU A 470 18.55 19.40 5.24
CA LEU A 470 18.29 17.99 5.50
C LEU A 470 17.61 17.31 4.30
N PHE A 471 16.59 17.93 3.69
CA PHE A 471 15.91 17.37 2.51
C PHE A 471 16.87 17.16 1.34
N LYS A 472 17.74 18.15 1.10
CA LYS A 472 18.77 18.08 0.06
C LYS A 472 19.74 16.92 0.31
N PHE A 473 20.22 16.75 1.54
CA PHE A 473 21.09 15.63 1.91
C PHE A 473 20.37 14.28 1.82
N CYS A 474 19.08 14.22 2.17
CA CYS A 474 18.27 13.01 2.07
C CYS A 474 18.15 12.55 0.62
N TRP A 475 17.69 13.41 -0.29
CA TRP A 475 17.52 13.07 -1.70
C TRP A 475 18.84 12.67 -2.38
N ARG A 476 19.94 13.31 -2.00
CA ARG A 476 21.23 13.12 -2.68
C ARG A 476 22.01 11.93 -2.16
N TYR A 477 21.91 11.61 -0.87
CA TYR A 477 22.77 10.61 -0.23
C TYR A 477 22.01 9.65 0.68
N ILE A 478 21.29 10.13 1.70
CA ILE A 478 20.77 9.25 2.76
C ILE A 478 19.72 8.28 2.22
N THR A 479 18.67 8.79 1.58
CA THR A 479 17.60 7.97 1.04
C THR A 479 18.07 6.98 -0.03
N PRO A 480 18.88 7.35 -1.04
CA PRO A 480 19.35 6.38 -2.03
C PRO A 480 20.27 5.31 -1.41
N LEU A 481 21.12 5.66 -0.43
CA LEU A 481 21.95 4.68 0.29
C LEU A 481 21.09 3.69 1.10
N LEU A 482 20.06 4.19 1.80
CA LEU A 482 19.11 3.34 2.52
C LEU A 482 18.36 2.40 1.56
N CYS A 483 17.86 2.91 0.44
CA CYS A 483 17.18 2.09 -0.57
C CYS A 483 18.09 1.01 -1.13
N LEU A 484 19.34 1.37 -1.46
CA LEU A 484 20.34 0.43 -1.98
C LEU A 484 20.69 -0.64 -0.94
N ALA A 485 20.91 -0.27 0.32
CA ALA A 485 21.21 -1.22 1.40
C ALA A 485 20.04 -2.18 1.65
N SER A 486 18.81 -1.67 1.71
CA SER A 486 17.61 -2.50 1.85
C SER A 486 17.39 -3.42 0.65
N PHE A 487 17.68 -2.96 -0.57
CA PHE A 487 17.60 -3.78 -1.78
C PHE A 487 18.65 -4.90 -1.79
N ILE A 488 19.91 -4.60 -1.43
CA ILE A 488 20.97 -5.61 -1.32
C ILE A 488 20.60 -6.65 -0.27
N HIS A 489 20.08 -6.23 0.89
CA HIS A 489 19.64 -7.16 1.92
C HIS A 489 18.49 -8.05 1.44
N TYR A 490 17.49 -7.46 0.77
CA TYR A 490 16.40 -8.22 0.17
C TYR A 490 16.91 -9.27 -0.83
N ALA A 491 17.89 -8.91 -1.66
CA ALA A 491 18.50 -9.83 -2.62
C ALA A 491 19.29 -10.96 -1.95
N VAL A 492 19.95 -10.70 -0.81
CA VAL A 492 20.74 -11.68 -0.06
C VAL A 492 19.86 -12.63 0.77
N GLN A 493 18.79 -12.11 1.38
CA GLN A 493 17.87 -12.87 2.25
C GLN A 493 16.60 -13.33 1.51
N ASN A 494 16.69 -13.60 0.22
CA ASN A 494 15.52 -14.00 -0.56
C ASN A 494 15.07 -15.42 -0.16
N GLU A 495 14.13 -15.49 0.77
CA GLU A 495 13.43 -16.72 1.14
C GLU A 495 12.27 -16.99 0.16
N PRO A 496 12.10 -18.23 -0.33
CA PRO A 496 11.01 -18.54 -1.23
C PRO A 496 9.65 -18.32 -0.54
N LEU A 497 8.68 -17.81 -1.31
CA LEU A 497 7.30 -17.67 -0.84
C LEU A 497 6.78 -19.02 -0.35
N THR A 498 6.33 -19.07 0.89
CA THR A 498 5.62 -20.21 1.48
C THR A 498 4.23 -19.78 1.90
N SER A 499 3.24 -20.65 1.74
CA SER A 499 1.89 -20.34 2.22
C SER A 499 1.81 -20.52 3.74
N ASN A 500 0.82 -19.90 4.40
CA ASN A 500 0.65 -19.87 5.86
C ASN A 500 0.59 -21.25 6.54
N ARG A 501 0.38 -22.35 5.79
CA ARG A 501 0.39 -23.75 6.29
C ARG A 501 1.55 -24.60 5.78
N GLY A 502 2.62 -23.99 5.28
CA GLY A 502 3.79 -24.71 4.77
C GLY A 502 3.59 -25.36 3.40
N HIS A 503 2.51 -25.03 2.67
CA HIS A 503 2.37 -25.43 1.28
C HIS A 503 3.46 -24.74 0.45
N GLN A 504 4.27 -25.55 -0.24
CA GLN A 504 5.33 -25.07 -1.11
C GLN A 504 4.77 -24.81 -2.50
N PHE A 505 5.05 -23.63 -3.04
CA PHE A 505 4.68 -23.32 -4.42
C PHE A 505 5.51 -24.16 -5.40
N PRO A 506 4.94 -24.56 -6.55
CA PRO A 506 5.67 -25.28 -7.57
C PRO A 506 6.70 -24.39 -8.27
N GLY A 507 7.73 -25.02 -8.85
CA GLY A 507 8.89 -24.32 -9.43
C GLY A 507 8.53 -23.25 -10.47
N TRP A 508 7.51 -23.50 -11.28
CA TRP A 508 7.04 -22.56 -12.30
C TRP A 508 6.44 -21.28 -11.71
N SER A 509 5.83 -21.34 -10.52
CA SER A 509 5.24 -20.19 -9.86
C SER A 509 6.30 -19.19 -9.43
N TYR A 510 7.45 -19.65 -8.95
CA TYR A 510 8.58 -18.77 -8.65
C TYR A 510 9.13 -18.10 -9.91
N GLY A 511 9.24 -18.85 -11.02
CA GLY A 511 9.65 -18.30 -12.32
C GLY A 511 8.70 -17.19 -12.79
N LEU A 512 7.39 -17.43 -12.70
CA LEU A 512 6.36 -16.43 -12.99
C LEU A 512 6.48 -15.22 -12.05
N GLY A 513 6.70 -15.46 -10.76
CA GLY A 513 6.97 -14.42 -9.75
C GLY A 513 8.10 -13.49 -10.15
N TRP A 514 9.26 -14.04 -10.52
CA TRP A 514 10.39 -13.24 -10.97
C TRP A 514 10.12 -12.47 -12.26
N VAL A 515 9.41 -13.06 -13.23
CA VAL A 515 8.98 -12.34 -14.44
C VAL A 515 8.11 -11.14 -14.07
N MET A 516 7.19 -11.28 -13.12
CA MET A 516 6.36 -10.16 -12.63
C MET A 516 7.21 -9.08 -11.97
N ALA A 517 8.14 -9.45 -11.08
CA ALA A 517 9.03 -8.49 -10.42
C ALA A 517 9.91 -7.73 -11.44
N PHE A 518 10.49 -8.44 -12.42
CA PHE A 518 11.32 -7.82 -13.45
C PHE A 518 10.51 -6.96 -14.44
N SER A 519 9.23 -7.26 -14.65
CA SER A 519 8.39 -6.52 -15.61
C SER A 519 8.29 -5.03 -15.29
N SER A 520 8.32 -4.64 -14.01
CA SER A 520 8.34 -3.23 -13.59
C SER A 520 9.74 -2.65 -13.61
N VAL A 521 10.71 -3.33 -12.97
CA VAL A 521 12.08 -2.83 -12.80
C VAL A 521 12.80 -2.65 -14.13
N LEU A 522 12.61 -3.56 -15.09
CA LEU A 522 13.24 -3.48 -16.41
C LEU A 522 12.73 -2.31 -17.27
N MET A 523 11.57 -1.71 -16.95
CA MET A 523 11.09 -0.53 -17.67
C MET A 523 12.07 0.64 -17.59
N MET A 524 12.76 0.79 -16.45
CA MET A 524 13.75 1.85 -16.24
C MET A 524 14.95 1.76 -17.21
N PRO A 525 15.74 0.66 -17.24
CA PRO A 525 16.87 0.55 -18.16
C PRO A 525 16.43 0.42 -19.63
N VAL A 526 15.31 -0.26 -19.93
CA VAL A 526 14.83 -0.41 -21.30
C VAL A 526 14.53 0.96 -21.93
N TRP A 527 13.76 1.81 -21.24
CA TRP A 527 13.46 3.15 -21.75
C TRP A 527 14.69 4.07 -21.79
N ALA A 528 15.59 3.96 -20.83
CA ALA A 528 16.86 4.69 -20.88
C ALA A 528 17.66 4.33 -22.15
N ILE A 529 17.82 3.03 -22.45
CA ILE A 529 18.51 2.56 -23.66
C ILE A 529 17.77 3.02 -24.93
N LEU A 530 16.44 2.86 -24.99
CA LEU A 530 15.64 3.30 -26.14
C LEU A 530 15.79 4.79 -26.40
N ASN A 531 15.77 5.63 -25.36
CA ASN A 531 15.94 7.08 -25.49
C ASN A 531 17.36 7.45 -25.93
N ILE A 532 18.40 6.76 -25.43
CA ILE A 532 19.78 6.91 -25.91
C ILE A 532 19.90 6.51 -27.38
N CYS A 533 19.27 5.41 -27.80
CA CYS A 533 19.31 4.95 -29.20
C CYS A 533 18.58 5.89 -30.16
N ARG A 534 17.47 6.52 -29.73
CA ARG A 534 16.66 7.43 -30.56
C ARG A 534 17.26 8.84 -30.68
N THR A 535 18.03 9.27 -29.70
CA THR A 535 18.64 10.61 -29.69
C THR A 535 19.84 10.66 -30.63
N LYS A 536 19.89 11.66 -31.51
CA LYS A 536 21.01 11.87 -32.45
C LYS A 536 22.20 12.52 -31.74
N GLY A 537 23.42 12.27 -32.23
CA GLY A 537 24.67 12.82 -31.68
C GLY A 537 25.63 11.76 -31.14
N SER A 538 26.73 12.19 -30.53
CA SER A 538 27.66 11.34 -29.79
C SER A 538 27.07 10.86 -28.46
N LEU A 539 27.64 9.82 -27.82
CA LEU A 539 27.12 9.31 -26.54
C LEU A 539 27.06 10.40 -25.45
N ARG A 540 28.09 11.25 -25.38
CA ARG A 540 28.15 12.36 -24.40
C ARG A 540 27.09 13.42 -24.67
N GLU A 541 26.86 13.77 -25.93
CA GLU A 541 25.81 14.72 -26.32
C GLU A 541 24.42 14.16 -26.01
N ARG A 542 24.16 12.89 -26.36
CA ARG A 542 22.90 12.21 -26.06
C ARG A 542 22.58 12.22 -24.58
N LEU A 543 23.54 11.86 -23.73
CA LEU A 543 23.37 11.88 -22.27
C LEU A 543 23.15 13.30 -21.75
N CYS A 544 23.85 14.31 -22.30
CA CYS A 544 23.65 15.70 -21.91
C CYS A 544 22.25 16.21 -22.26
N ILE A 545 21.72 15.83 -23.44
CA ILE A 545 20.36 16.17 -23.88
C ILE A 545 19.32 15.48 -22.99
N LEU A 546 19.48 14.16 -22.76
CA LEU A 546 18.50 13.36 -22.02
C LEU A 546 18.48 13.61 -20.50
N CYS A 547 19.55 14.17 -19.94
CA CYS A 547 19.61 14.58 -18.53
C CYS A 547 19.10 16.02 -18.30
N ARG A 548 18.72 16.75 -19.35
CA ARG A 548 18.15 18.10 -19.24
C ARG A 548 16.61 18.03 -19.26
N PRO A 549 15.92 18.88 -18.49
CA PRO A 549 14.49 19.06 -18.62
C PRO A 549 14.13 19.53 -20.03
N VAL A 550 12.97 19.11 -20.52
CA VAL A 550 12.49 19.47 -21.85
C VAL A 550 12.15 20.97 -21.90
N GLU A 551 12.66 21.67 -22.93
CA GLU A 551 12.44 23.11 -23.10
C GLU A 551 10.94 23.47 -23.19
N GLY A 552 10.54 24.56 -22.53
CA GLY A 552 9.16 25.03 -22.47
C GLY A 552 8.23 24.25 -21.52
N ALA A 553 8.67 23.13 -20.95
CA ALA A 553 7.84 22.30 -20.08
C ALA A 553 7.76 22.81 -18.62
N THR A 554 8.77 23.54 -18.15
CA THR A 554 8.89 24.00 -16.75
C THR A 554 8.77 25.52 -16.59
N GLY A 555 8.64 26.28 -17.67
CA GLY A 555 8.69 27.75 -17.65
C GLY A 555 10.07 28.32 -17.31
N ILE A 556 11.12 27.48 -17.24
CA ILE A 556 12.49 27.87 -16.91
C ILE A 556 13.29 28.05 -18.21
N THR A 557 13.99 29.17 -18.35
CA THR A 557 14.76 29.53 -19.54
C THR A 557 16.12 28.80 -19.64
N PRO A 558 16.65 28.57 -20.85
CA PRO A 558 17.91 27.83 -21.07
C PRO A 558 19.16 28.38 -20.36
N GLN A 559 19.15 29.66 -19.97
CA GLN A 559 20.30 30.32 -19.33
C GLN A 559 20.63 29.73 -17.93
N ASP A 560 19.64 29.15 -17.23
CA ASP A 560 19.80 28.60 -15.88
C ASP A 560 20.49 27.21 -15.84
N TYR A 561 20.68 26.54 -16.98
CA TYR A 561 21.29 25.20 -17.06
C TYR A 561 22.83 25.20 -17.11
N SER A 562 23.44 26.37 -17.28
CA SER A 562 24.87 26.51 -17.57
C SER A 562 25.81 26.30 -16.37
N ALA A 563 25.30 26.09 -15.15
CA ALA A 563 26.11 26.13 -13.92
C ALA A 563 26.21 24.81 -13.11
N GLY A 564 25.59 23.69 -13.52
CA GLY A 564 25.32 22.58 -12.58
C GLY A 564 25.70 21.15 -12.98
N LEU A 565 26.24 20.89 -14.18
CA LEU A 565 26.60 19.53 -14.58
C LEU A 565 28.07 19.24 -14.24
N PRO A 566 28.40 18.19 -13.45
CA PRO A 566 29.79 17.82 -13.15
C PRO A 566 30.60 17.40 -14.38
N PHE A 567 29.95 17.20 -15.53
CA PHE A 567 30.57 16.81 -16.80
C PHE A 567 30.97 17.98 -17.72
N GLN A 568 30.81 19.24 -17.31
CA GLN A 568 31.21 20.41 -18.13
C GLN A 568 32.56 21.04 -17.76
N THR A 569 33.16 20.69 -16.63
CA THR A 569 34.44 21.29 -16.20
C THR A 569 35.61 20.96 -17.15
N GLU A 570 35.47 19.95 -18.01
CA GLU A 570 36.47 19.54 -19.01
C GLU A 570 36.22 20.09 -20.43
N MET A 571 35.25 20.98 -20.64
CA MET A 571 35.06 21.66 -21.94
C MET A 571 35.61 23.09 -21.97
N LYS A 572 36.48 23.44 -21.00
CA LYS A 572 37.24 24.70 -20.97
C LYS A 572 38.75 24.51 -20.96
N SER A 573 39.25 23.34 -21.35
CA SER A 573 40.68 23.11 -21.60
C SER A 573 40.90 22.49 -22.97
#